data_AF-A0A7Y5P9G3-F1
#
_entry.id   AF-A0A7Y5P9G3-F1
#
_cell.length_a   1.000
_cell.length_b   1.000
_cell.length_c   1.000
_cell.angle_alpha   90.00
_cell.angle_beta   90.00
_cell.angle_gamma   90.00
#
_symmetry.space_group_name_H-M   'P 1'
#
loop_
_entity.id
_entity.type
_entity.pdbx_description
1 polymer ?
#
loop_
_entity_poly.entity_id
_entity_poly.type
_entity_poly.pdbx_seq_one_letter_code
_entity_poly.pdbx_strand_id
1 'polypeptide(L)'
;MGVIIVEGVLFVALLAAGGALLYWILLVFTPAGVRIRQVRNRKRLDRAAELECPIHGLKTEGQLVRLASGEQVCPDCYRETLHD
;
A
#
# COMPACT_ATOMS: atom_id res chain seq x y z
N MET A 1 44.96 22.75 -6.71
CA MET A 1 44.24 21.68 -7.43
C MET A 1 43.37 20.88 -6.47
N GLY A 2 43.94 20.12 -5.52
CA GLY A 2 43.16 19.29 -4.57
C GLY A 2 42.16 20.05 -3.69
N VAL A 3 42.52 21.24 -3.17
CA VAL A 3 41.64 22.05 -2.31
C VAL A 3 40.35 22.47 -3.04
N ILE A 4 40.45 22.87 -4.30
CA ILE A 4 39.30 23.29 -5.12
C ILE A 4 38.33 22.11 -5.35
N ILE A 5 38.88 20.91 -5.56
CA ILE A 5 38.07 19.70 -5.74
C ILE A 5 37.36 19.35 -4.43
N VAL A 6 38.06 19.38 -3.29
CA VAL A 6 37.49 19.08 -1.98
C VAL A 6 36.38 20.06 -1.61
N GLU A 7 36.58 21.35 -1.84
CA GLU A 7 35.58 22.39 -1.59
C GLU A 7 34.32 22.18 -2.44
N GLY A 8 34.48 21.89 -3.73
CA GLY A 8 33.37 21.58 -4.62
C GLY A 8 32.59 20.34 -4.20
N VAL A 9 33.28 19.27 -3.80
CA VAL A 9 32.65 18.03 -3.31
C VAL A 9 31.87 18.28 -2.02
N LEU A 10 32.44 19.04 -1.07
CA LEU A 10 31.77 19.39 0.18
C LEU A 10 30.51 20.22 -0.07
N PHE A 11 30.54 21.15 -1.03
CA PHE A 11 29.38 21.94 -1.40
C PHE A 11 28.24 21.08 -1.96
N VAL A 12 28.55 20.17 -2.89
CA VAL A 12 27.56 19.24 -3.46
C VAL A 12 27.01 18.30 -2.38
N ALA A 13 27.88 17.77 -1.51
CA ALA A 13 27.47 16.92 -0.41
C ALA A 13 26.51 17.64 0.56
N LEU A 14 26.77 18.91 0.85
CA LEU A 14 25.93 19.73 1.71
C LEU A 14 24.56 20.00 1.08
N LEU A 15 24.51 20.28 -0.23
CA LEU A 15 23.24 20.42 -0.96
C LEU A 15 22.45 19.11 -0.99
N ALA A 16 23.11 17.99 -1.26
CA ALA A 16 22.46 16.68 -1.28
C ALA A 16 21.90 16.30 0.10
N ALA A 17 22.69 16.51 1.17
CA ALA A 17 22.25 16.26 2.54
C ALA A 17 21.08 17.16 2.94
N GLY A 18 21.15 18.46 2.62
CA GLY A 18 20.06 19.41 2.87
C GLY A 18 18.78 19.06 2.12
N GLY A 19 18.89 18.68 0.84
CA GLY A 19 17.77 18.23 0.04
C GLY A 19 17.12 16.95 0.57
N ALA A 20 17.93 15.96 0.96
CA ALA A 20 17.45 14.72 1.55
C ALA A 20 16.72 14.97 2.89
N LEU A 21 17.26 15.84 3.73
CA LEU A 21 16.67 16.21 5.02
C LEU A 21 15.34 16.95 4.84
N LEU A 22 15.29 17.91 3.91
CA LEU A 22 14.07 18.64 3.60
C LEU A 22 12.99 17.73 3.02
N TYR A 23 13.36 16.82 2.10
CA TYR A 23 12.44 15.80 1.58
C TYR A 23 11.90 14.88 2.69
N TRP A 24 12.77 14.44 3.60
CA TRP A 24 12.37 13.60 4.73
C TRP A 24 11.40 14.33 5.66
N ILE A 25 11.70 15.59 6.02
CA ILE A 25 10.81 16.42 6.84
C ILE A 25 9.44 16.56 6.17
N LEU A 26 9.41 16.85 4.87
CA LEU A 26 8.16 16.97 4.14
C LEU A 26 7.37 15.66 4.19
N LEU A 27 7.97 14.50 3.92
CA LEU A 27 7.25 13.22 3.97
C LEU A 27 6.79 12.78 5.36
N VAL A 28 7.53 13.13 6.41
CA VAL A 28 7.22 12.70 7.78
C VAL A 28 6.21 13.64 8.44
N PHE A 29 6.44 14.96 8.33
CA PHE A 29 5.65 15.96 9.06
C PHE A 29 4.48 16.52 8.27
N THR A 30 4.46 16.41 6.94
CA THR A 30 3.29 16.88 6.19
C THR A 30 2.18 15.83 6.16
N PRO A 31 0.91 16.26 6.22
CA PRO A 31 -0.25 15.38 6.13
C PRO A 31 -0.34 14.63 4.80
N ALA A 32 0.37 15.07 3.76
CA ALA A 32 0.43 14.37 2.47
C ALA A 32 1.09 12.98 2.60
N GLY A 33 2.20 12.88 3.34
CA GLY A 33 2.87 11.59 3.57
C GLY A 33 2.02 10.62 4.40
N VAL A 34 1.26 11.14 5.37
CA VAL A 34 0.28 10.38 6.14
C VAL A 34 -0.85 9.89 5.25
N ARG A 35 -1.43 10.75 4.40
CA ARG A 35 -2.48 10.38 3.45
C ARG A 35 -2.05 9.26 2.50
N ILE A 36 -0.83 9.32 1.96
CA ILE A 36 -0.31 8.26 1.08
C ILE A 36 -0.23 6.93 1.83
N ARG A 37 0.30 6.94 3.06
CA ARG A 37 0.36 5.74 3.92
C ARG A 37 -1.04 5.19 4.22
N GLN A 38 -1.99 6.06 4.55
CA GLN A 38 -3.37 5.68 4.84
C GLN A 38 -4.08 5.09 3.62
N VAL A 39 -3.96 5.69 2.43
CA VAL A 39 -4.57 5.16 1.20
C VAL A 39 -4.01 3.78 0.86
N ARG A 40 -2.68 3.59 1.01
CA ARG A 40 -2.06 2.28 0.79
C ARG A 40 -2.53 1.24 1.81
N ASN A 41 -2.72 1.65 3.07
CA ASN A 41 -3.24 0.77 4.11
C ASN A 41 -4.70 0.40 3.87
N ARG A 42 -5.54 1.37 3.52
CA ARG A 42 -6.95 1.18 3.16
C ARG A 42 -7.09 0.15 2.04
N LYS A 43 -6.35 0.31 0.94
CA LYS A 43 -6.33 -0.66 -0.17
C LYS A 43 -5.87 -2.07 0.20
N ARG A 44 -5.10 -2.23 1.28
CA ARG A 44 -4.69 -3.55 1.80
C ARG A 44 -5.80 -4.17 2.65
N LEU A 45 -6.44 -3.37 3.50
CA LEU A 45 -7.57 -3.80 4.31
C LEU A 45 -8.77 -4.17 3.45
N ASP A 46 -9.09 -3.36 2.44
CA ASP A 46 -10.22 -3.64 1.53
C ASP A 46 -10.01 -4.99 0.81
N ARG A 47 -8.79 -5.28 0.34
CA ARG A 47 -8.45 -6.59 -0.25
C ARG A 47 -8.52 -7.75 0.74
N ALA A 48 -8.12 -7.53 1.98
CA ALA A 48 -8.23 -8.57 3.02
C ALA A 48 -9.70 -8.84 3.36
N ALA A 49 -10.53 -7.80 3.40
CA ALA A 49 -11.97 -7.91 3.63
C ALA A 49 -12.68 -8.63 2.48
N GLU A 50 -12.28 -8.42 1.22
CA GLU A 50 -12.80 -9.18 0.06
C GLU A 50 -12.55 -10.69 0.17
N LEU A 51 -11.54 -11.09 0.93
CA LEU A 51 -11.18 -12.48 1.17
C LEU A 51 -11.85 -13.06 2.42
N GLU A 52 -12.48 -12.24 3.23
CA GLU A 52 -13.15 -12.66 4.45
C GLU A 52 -14.65 -12.82 4.18
N CYS A 53 -15.12 -14.06 4.23
CA CYS A 53 -16.55 -14.31 4.23
C CYS A 53 -17.10 -14.03 5.65
N PRO A 54 -18.17 -13.24 5.81
CA PRO A 54 -18.75 -12.94 7.12
C PRO A 54 -19.38 -14.18 7.80
N ILE A 55 -19.63 -15.26 7.06
CA ILE A 55 -20.27 -16.49 7.56
C ILE A 55 -19.23 -17.60 7.77
N HIS A 56 -18.40 -17.87 6.75
CA HIS A 56 -17.47 -19.00 6.74
C HIS A 56 -16.00 -18.61 6.94
N GLY A 57 -15.73 -17.33 7.26
CA GLY A 57 -14.40 -16.81 7.59
C GLY A 57 -13.48 -16.60 6.39
N LEU A 58 -12.17 -16.55 6.66
CA LEU A 58 -11.12 -16.29 5.69
C LEU A 58 -11.09 -17.32 4.54
N LYS A 59 -10.99 -16.82 3.31
CA LYS A 59 -10.82 -17.57 2.06
C LYS A 59 -9.57 -17.09 1.33
N THR A 60 -9.01 -17.95 0.49
CA THR A 60 -7.91 -17.55 -0.40
C THR A 60 -8.45 -17.04 -1.74
N GLU A 61 -7.69 -16.18 -2.43
CA GLU A 61 -8.12 -15.57 -3.71
C GLU A 61 -8.51 -16.65 -4.74
N GLY A 62 -7.82 -17.78 -4.76
CA GLY A 62 -8.09 -18.88 -5.69
C GLY A 62 -9.31 -19.74 -5.35
N GLN A 63 -9.92 -19.54 -4.18
CA GLN A 63 -11.11 -20.29 -3.73
C GLN A 63 -12.41 -19.51 -3.94
N LEU A 64 -12.33 -18.20 -4.24
CA LEU A 64 -13.50 -17.38 -4.49
C LEU A 64 -14.14 -17.75 -5.83
N VAL A 65 -15.46 -17.88 -5.80
CA VAL A 65 -16.28 -18.16 -6.99
C VAL A 65 -16.75 -16.83 -7.56
N ARG A 66 -16.58 -16.63 -8.87
CA ARG A 66 -17.08 -15.45 -9.57
C ARG A 66 -18.49 -15.69 -10.09
N LEU A 67 -19.44 -14.86 -9.66
CA LEU A 67 -20.82 -14.89 -10.11
C LEU A 67 -20.96 -14.30 -11.52
N ALA A 68 -22.09 -14.58 -12.18
CA ALA A 68 -22.45 -13.96 -13.46
C ALA A 68 -22.61 -12.43 -13.37
N SER A 69 -22.90 -11.89 -12.17
CA SER A 69 -22.89 -10.46 -11.87
C SER A 69 -21.49 -9.84 -11.87
N GLY A 70 -20.43 -10.67 -11.81
CA GLY A 70 -19.04 -10.24 -11.66
C GLY A 70 -18.54 -10.15 -10.22
N GLU A 71 -19.43 -10.31 -9.23
CA GLU A 71 -19.08 -10.36 -7.80
C GLU A 71 -18.34 -11.65 -7.43
N GLN A 72 -17.50 -11.58 -6.39
CA GLN A 72 -16.78 -12.73 -5.85
C GLN A 72 -17.44 -13.19 -4.55
N VAL A 73 -17.72 -14.49 -4.46
CA VAL A 73 -18.44 -15.10 -3.33
C VAL A 73 -17.68 -16.32 -2.84
N CYS A 74 -17.84 -16.61 -1.54
CA CYS A 74 -17.25 -17.79 -0.93
C CYS A 74 -17.85 -19.09 -1.52
N PRO A 75 -17.05 -20.16 -1.67
CA PRO A 75 -17.53 -21.39 -2.32
C PRO A 75 -18.61 -22.11 -1.49
N ASP A 76 -18.59 -21.93 -0.16
CA ASP A 76 -19.57 -22.53 0.75
C ASP A 76 -20.94 -21.83 0.61
N CYS A 77 -20.94 -20.49 0.65
CA CYS A 77 -22.08 -19.62 0.36
C CYS A 77 -22.71 -19.95 -0.99
N TYR A 78 -21.87 -20.12 -2.02
CA TYR A 78 -22.33 -20.44 -3.37
C TYR A 78 -23.05 -21.80 -3.43
N ARG A 79 -22.52 -22.82 -2.73
CA ARG A 79 -23.16 -24.14 -2.64
C ARG A 79 -24.47 -24.09 -1.86
N GLU A 80 -24.51 -23.34 -0.76
CA GLU A 80 -25.72 -23.15 0.04
C GLU A 80 -26.83 -22.51 -0.82
N THR A 81 -26.53 -21.45 -1.59
CA THR A 81 -27.52 -20.79 -2.46
C THR A 81 -27.99 -21.63 -3.65
N LEU A 82 -27.27 -22.69 -4.04
CA LEU A 82 -27.62 -23.57 -5.15
C LEU A 82 -28.32 -24.86 -4.70
N HIS A 83 -28.37 -25.13 -3.40
CA HIS A 83 -28.98 -26.32 -2.82
C HIS A 83 -30.26 -26.03 -2.04
N ASP A 84 -30.77 -24.79 -2.12
CA ASP A 84 -32.16 -24.39 -1.83
C ASP A 84 -32.94 -24.21 -3.16
#